data_AF-A0A1G4AMF8-F1
#
_entry.id   AF-A0A1G4AMF8-F1
#
_cell.length_a   1.000
_cell.length_b   1.000
_cell.length_c   1.000
_cell.angle_alpha   90.00
_cell.angle_beta   90.00
_cell.angle_gamma   90.00
#
_symmetry.space_group_name_H-M   'P 1'
#
loop_
_entity.id
_entity.type
_entity.pdbx_description
1 polymer ?
#
loop_
_entity_poly.entity_id
_entity_poly.type
_entity_poly.pdbx_seq_one_letter_code
_entity_poly.pdbx_strand_id
1 'polypeptide(L)'
;MKRQPVNQSNSDDGSTMTQWPVRQIQGHGELNSVLYYKVAWEPTWESEDRLQHMLPALVAWDRRHGCSDSRRPPLRRYDPTLKHWSGKVTGRRQADGLAYYKIEWQVTREPAANLKNATSLVKAYWDKLYSL
;
A
#
# COMPACT_ATOMS: atom_id res chain seq x y z
N MET A 1 -40.32 -26.05 -22.16
CA MET A 1 -39.20 -26.39 -21.26
C MET A 1 -38.91 -25.18 -20.39
N LYS A 2 -38.72 -25.42 -19.09
CA LYS A 2 -38.66 -24.41 -18.03
C LYS A 2 -37.37 -23.58 -18.11
N ARG A 3 -37.47 -22.28 -17.79
CA ARG A 3 -36.36 -21.35 -17.64
C ARG A 3 -35.47 -21.79 -16.46
N GLN A 4 -34.16 -21.80 -16.65
CA GLN A 4 -33.21 -21.76 -15.54
C GLN A 4 -32.32 -20.51 -15.72
N PRO A 5 -32.36 -19.56 -14.78
CA PRO A 5 -31.36 -18.51 -14.72
C PRO A 5 -30.05 -19.15 -14.22
N VAL A 6 -28.98 -19.04 -15.00
CA VAL A 6 -27.65 -19.38 -14.53
C VAL A 6 -27.29 -18.33 -13.48
N ASN A 7 -27.22 -18.79 -12.24
CA ASN A 7 -26.79 -18.02 -11.08
C ASN A 7 -25.52 -17.22 -11.43
N GLN A 8 -25.61 -15.91 -11.24
CA GLN A 8 -24.44 -15.06 -11.06
C GLN A 8 -23.65 -15.61 -9.89
N SER A 9 -22.54 -16.27 -10.19
CA SER A 9 -21.47 -16.47 -9.21
C SER A 9 -20.95 -15.10 -8.84
N ASN A 10 -21.46 -14.54 -7.74
CA ASN A 10 -20.78 -13.48 -6.99
C ASN A 10 -19.45 -14.06 -6.53
N SER A 11 -18.42 -13.88 -7.37
CA SER A 11 -17.04 -14.11 -6.96
C SER A 11 -16.69 -13.06 -5.93
N ASP A 12 -16.37 -13.57 -4.74
CA ASP A 12 -15.83 -12.90 -3.56
C ASP A 12 -15.35 -11.48 -3.78
N ASP A 13 -15.98 -10.59 -3.02
CA ASP A 13 -15.54 -9.24 -2.73
C ASP A 13 -14.06 -9.30 -2.30
N GLY A 14 -13.18 -8.96 -3.24
CA GLY A 14 -11.73 -8.98 -3.12
C GLY A 14 -11.23 -7.87 -2.19
N SER A 15 -11.74 -7.84 -0.96
CA SER A 15 -11.22 -7.06 0.16
C SER A 15 -9.86 -7.65 0.53
N THR A 16 -8.89 -7.32 -0.30
CA THR A 16 -7.48 -7.60 -0.12
C THR A 16 -7.06 -6.98 1.20
N MET A 17 -6.91 -7.83 2.23
CA MET A 17 -6.31 -7.42 3.49
C MET A 17 -4.99 -6.72 3.16
N THR A 18 -4.76 -5.55 3.75
CA THR A 18 -3.49 -4.86 3.59
C THR A 18 -2.43 -5.62 4.37
N GLN A 19 -1.65 -6.45 3.69
CA GLN A 19 -0.54 -7.23 4.26
C GLN A 19 0.61 -6.35 4.78
N TRP A 20 0.46 -5.03 4.70
CA TRP A 20 1.52 -4.05 4.90
C TRP A 20 1.58 -3.62 6.36
N PRO A 21 2.79 -3.49 6.94
CA PRO A 21 2.91 -3.07 8.33
C PRO A 21 2.36 -1.66 8.52
N VAL A 22 1.38 -1.53 9.41
CA VAL A 22 0.83 -0.24 9.82
C VAL A 22 1.78 0.39 10.83
N ARG A 23 2.14 1.65 10.61
CA ARG A 23 2.95 2.44 11.55
C ARG A 23 2.08 3.07 12.61
N GLN A 24 0.97 3.70 12.20
CA GLN A 24 0.11 4.45 13.11
C GLN A 24 -1.28 4.68 12.54
N ILE A 25 -2.30 4.62 13.40
CA ILE A 25 -3.62 5.16 13.12
C ILE A 25 -3.64 6.65 13.47
N GLN A 26 -3.84 7.50 12.46
CA GLN A 26 -3.80 8.96 12.61
C GLN A 26 -5.18 9.58 12.85
N GLY A 27 -6.24 8.85 12.55
CA GLY A 27 -7.60 9.36 12.65
C GLY A 27 -8.63 8.29 12.28
N HIS A 28 -9.89 8.61 12.53
CA HIS A 28 -11.03 7.83 12.06
C HIS A 28 -12.09 8.75 11.43
N GLY A 29 -13.05 8.15 10.75
CA GLY A 29 -14.25 8.81 10.27
C GLY A 29 -15.26 7.80 9.74
N GLU A 30 -16.50 8.21 9.64
CA GLU A 30 -17.58 7.37 9.12
C GLU A 30 -18.04 7.86 7.75
N LEU A 31 -18.31 6.92 6.85
CA LEU A 31 -18.94 7.18 5.56
C LEU A 31 -19.94 6.07 5.30
N ASN A 32 -21.22 6.41 5.09
CA ASN A 32 -22.30 5.44 4.87
C ASN A 32 -22.37 4.34 5.95
N SER A 33 -22.25 4.73 7.23
CA SER A 33 -22.22 3.82 8.39
C SER A 33 -21.05 2.82 8.41
N VAL A 34 -20.04 3.02 7.56
CA VAL A 34 -18.79 2.25 7.58
C VAL A 34 -17.70 3.07 8.24
N LEU A 35 -17.05 2.47 9.24
CA LEU A 35 -15.93 3.07 9.95
C LEU A 35 -14.63 2.89 9.12
N TYR A 36 -13.95 4.01 8.89
CA TYR A 36 -12.66 4.09 8.24
C TYR A 36 -11.61 4.69 9.16
N TYR A 37 -10.36 4.29 8.95
CA TYR A 37 -9.21 4.84 9.62
C TYR A 37 -8.27 5.52 8.63
N LYS A 38 -7.65 6.62 9.05
CA LYS A 38 -6.51 7.23 8.37
C LYS A 38 -5.25 6.50 8.81
N VAL A 39 -4.62 5.77 7.90
CA VAL A 39 -3.55 4.82 8.20
C VAL A 39 -2.24 5.33 7.66
N ALA A 40 -1.27 5.53 8.55
CA ALA A 40 0.12 5.72 8.17
C ALA A 40 0.82 4.36 8.16
N TRP A 41 1.54 4.11 7.07
CA TRP A 41 2.22 2.84 6.82
C TRP A 41 3.71 2.94 7.19
N GLU A 42 4.30 1.81 7.54
CA GLU A 42 5.76 1.74 7.67
C GLU A 42 6.42 1.91 6.29
N PRO A 43 7.51 2.67 6.18
CA PRO A 43 8.27 2.72 4.94
C PRO A 43 8.82 1.34 4.58
N THR A 44 8.70 0.95 3.31
CA THR A 44 9.22 -0.33 2.82
C THR A 44 10.34 -0.15 1.80
N TRP A 45 11.18 -1.17 1.67
CA TRP A 45 12.15 -1.27 0.60
C TRP A 45 11.56 -2.11 -0.52
N GLU A 46 11.29 -1.49 -1.66
CA GLU A 46 10.74 -2.17 -2.82
C GLU A 46 11.75 -2.17 -3.96
N SER A 47 11.79 -3.26 -4.70
CA SER A 47 12.59 -3.34 -5.92
C SER A 47 11.94 -2.54 -7.06
N GLU A 48 12.76 -2.04 -7.97
CA GLU A 48 12.31 -1.21 -9.11
C GLU A 48 11.20 -1.89 -9.95
N ASP A 49 11.26 -3.21 -10.11
CA ASP A 49 10.27 -4.01 -10.84
C ASP A 49 8.88 -4.04 -10.18
N ARG A 50 8.79 -3.83 -8.85
CA ARG A 50 7.51 -3.68 -8.15
C ARG A 50 6.95 -2.26 -8.22
N LEU A 51 7.81 -1.28 -8.48
CA LEU A 51 7.50 0.14 -8.48
C LEU A 51 7.26 0.71 -9.89
N GLN A 52 6.81 -0.11 -10.84
CA GLN A 52 6.61 0.33 -12.25
C GLN A 52 5.66 1.52 -12.37
N HIS A 53 4.65 1.61 -11.51
CA HIS A 53 3.71 2.73 -11.46
C HIS A 53 4.34 4.02 -10.89
N MET A 54 5.46 3.91 -10.15
CA MET A 54 6.22 5.03 -9.58
C MET A 54 7.45 5.41 -10.40
N LEU A 55 7.68 4.81 -11.58
CA LEU A 55 8.86 5.08 -12.41
C LEU A 55 9.19 6.57 -12.56
N PRO A 56 8.25 7.49 -12.85
CA PRO A 56 8.55 8.92 -12.94
C PRO A 56 9.16 9.50 -11.65
N ALA A 57 8.69 9.06 -10.49
CA ALA A 57 9.21 9.49 -9.19
C ALA A 57 10.61 8.91 -8.92
N LEU A 58 10.86 7.66 -9.32
CA LEU A 58 12.19 7.04 -9.23
C LEU A 58 13.21 7.80 -10.09
N VAL A 59 12.86 8.07 -11.36
CA VAL A 59 13.70 8.85 -12.31
C VAL A 59 14.08 10.22 -11.74
N ALA A 60 13.08 10.93 -11.22
CA ALA A 60 13.27 12.27 -10.67
C ALA A 60 14.17 12.23 -9.43
N TRP A 61 14.02 11.20 -8.59
CA TRP A 61 14.87 11.01 -7.43
C TRP A 61 16.31 10.70 -7.83
N ASP A 62 16.52 9.74 -8.75
CA ASP A 62 17.86 9.35 -9.22
C ASP A 62 18.62 10.53 -9.82
N ARG A 63 17.95 11.32 -10.66
CA ARG A 63 18.54 12.53 -11.27
C ARG A 63 19.00 13.54 -10.23
N ARG A 64 18.22 13.74 -9.16
CA ARG A 64 18.56 14.66 -8.06
C ARG A 64 19.74 14.17 -7.22
N HIS A 65 20.00 12.86 -7.19
CA HIS A 65 21.04 12.24 -6.37
C HIS A 65 22.22 11.68 -7.18
N GLY A 66 22.31 12.03 -8.48
CA GLY A 66 23.42 11.60 -9.35
C GLY A 66 23.52 10.08 -9.54
N CYS A 67 22.43 9.34 -9.35
CA CYS A 67 22.43 7.89 -9.55
C CYS A 67 22.40 7.57 -11.05
N SER A 68 23.36 6.77 -11.51
CA SER A 68 23.38 6.28 -12.89
C SER A 68 22.18 5.36 -13.15
N ASP A 69 21.46 5.62 -14.24
CA ASP A 69 20.29 4.87 -14.68
C ASP A 69 20.71 3.46 -15.11
N SER A 70 20.68 2.50 -14.20
CA SER A 70 20.84 1.06 -14.49
C SER A 70 19.49 0.37 -14.52
N ARG A 71 18.50 0.99 -15.18
CA ARG A 71 17.15 0.43 -15.30
C ARG A 71 17.19 -0.84 -16.12
N ARG A 72 16.80 -1.93 -15.48
CA ARG A 72 16.62 -3.22 -16.14
C ARG A 72 15.15 -3.39 -16.49
N PRO A 73 14.83 -4.09 -17.60
CA PRO A 73 13.47 -4.54 -17.84
C PRO A 73 12.93 -5.29 -16.60
N PRO A 74 11.65 -5.15 -16.25
CA PRO A 74 11.08 -5.80 -15.08
C PRO A 74 11.26 -7.32 -15.18
N LEU A 75 11.89 -7.91 -14.16
CA LEU A 75 12.17 -9.36 -14.11
C LEU A 75 10.94 -10.16 -13.67
N ARG A 76 9.98 -9.53 -13.00
CA ARG A 76 8.76 -10.17 -12.49
C ARG A 76 7.51 -9.58 -13.13
N ARG A 77 6.48 -10.43 -13.22
CA ARG A 77 5.14 -10.03 -13.67
C ARG A 77 4.61 -8.91 -12.76
N TYR A 78 4.07 -7.89 -13.40
CA TYR A 78 3.37 -6.76 -12.80
C TYR A 78 2.53 -7.16 -11.57
N ASP A 79 2.78 -6.52 -10.43
CA ASP A 79 2.00 -6.70 -9.21
C ASP A 79 0.88 -5.64 -9.15
N PRO A 80 -0.39 -6.02 -9.35
CA PRO A 80 -1.50 -5.07 -9.35
C PRO A 80 -1.78 -4.47 -7.97
N THR A 81 -1.31 -5.10 -6.88
CA THR A 81 -1.62 -4.63 -5.51
C THR A 81 -1.03 -3.25 -5.22
N LEU A 82 0.05 -2.87 -5.90
CA LEU A 82 0.73 -1.59 -5.67
C LEU A 82 0.20 -0.45 -6.54
N LYS A 83 -0.64 -0.73 -7.55
CA LYS A 83 -1.08 0.29 -8.52
C LYS A 83 -1.76 1.50 -7.86
N HIS A 84 -2.48 1.25 -6.77
CA HIS A 84 -3.23 2.27 -6.04
C HIS A 84 -2.40 2.95 -4.95
N TRP A 85 -1.18 2.49 -4.74
CA TRP A 85 -0.27 3.01 -3.74
C TRP A 85 0.64 4.04 -4.37
N SER A 86 0.91 5.09 -3.62
CA SER A 86 1.89 6.08 -4.00
C SER A 86 2.65 6.54 -2.76
N GLY A 87 3.85 7.04 -2.97
CA GLY A 87 4.73 7.41 -1.88
C GLY A 87 5.85 8.30 -2.34
N LYS A 88 6.65 8.73 -1.38
CA LYS A 88 7.87 9.50 -1.61
C LYS A 88 9.07 8.57 -1.56
N VAL A 89 9.93 8.68 -2.56
CA VAL A 89 11.24 8.01 -2.54
C VAL A 89 12.13 8.74 -1.54
N THR A 90 12.64 8.01 -0.54
CA THR A 90 13.47 8.56 0.55
C THR A 90 14.87 7.98 0.58
N GLY A 91 15.13 6.92 -0.18
CA GLY A 91 16.44 6.32 -0.25
C GLY A 91 16.53 5.30 -1.39
N ARG A 92 17.77 4.91 -1.70
CA ARG A 92 18.10 3.91 -2.71
C ARG A 92 19.24 3.05 -2.19
N ARG A 93 19.24 1.77 -2.55
CA ARG A 93 20.37 0.86 -2.37
C ARG A 93 20.44 -0.12 -3.53
N GLN A 94 21.62 -0.70 -3.74
CA GLN A 94 21.80 -1.83 -4.65
C GLN A 94 22.07 -3.08 -3.82
N ALA A 95 21.36 -4.16 -4.14
CA ALA A 95 21.56 -5.48 -3.55
C ALA A 95 21.25 -6.53 -4.62
N ASP A 96 22.04 -7.60 -4.69
CA ASP A 96 21.83 -8.72 -5.61
C ASP A 96 21.71 -8.30 -7.09
N GLY A 97 22.41 -7.23 -7.47
CA GLY A 97 22.36 -6.67 -8.83
C GLY A 97 21.05 -5.95 -9.18
N LEU A 98 20.18 -5.67 -8.20
CA LEU A 98 18.92 -4.95 -8.34
C LEU A 98 18.95 -3.62 -7.57
N ALA A 99 18.23 -2.63 -8.11
CA ALA A 99 17.96 -1.38 -7.41
C ALA A 99 16.72 -1.53 -6.51
N TYR A 100 16.89 -1.14 -5.25
CA TYR A 100 15.82 -1.05 -4.27
C TYR A 100 15.65 0.39 -3.83
N TYR A 101 14.39 0.80 -3.67
CA TYR A 101 14.02 2.14 -3.24
C TYR A 101 13.27 2.07 -1.92
N LYS A 102 13.62 2.96 -0.99
CA LYS A 102 12.88 3.13 0.25
C LYS A 102 11.71 4.08 -0.02
N ILE A 103 10.49 3.59 0.15
CA ILE A 103 9.29 4.34 -0.12
C ILE A 103 8.61 4.69 1.19
N GLU A 104 8.40 5.99 1.41
CA GLU A 104 7.51 6.51 2.44
C GLU A 104 6.11 6.64 1.84
N TRP A 105 5.22 5.73 2.21
CA TRP A 105 3.89 5.62 1.62
C TRP A 105 2.96 6.74 2.09
N GLN A 106 2.09 7.18 1.18
CA GLN A 106 1.04 8.12 1.55
C GLN A 106 0.05 7.50 2.54
N VAL A 107 -0.53 8.36 3.37
CA VAL A 107 -1.62 7.97 4.27
C VAL A 107 -2.84 7.57 3.46
N THR A 108 -3.41 6.41 3.73
CA THR A 108 -4.63 5.93 3.06
C THR A 108 -5.82 5.91 4.02
N ARG A 109 -7.02 5.79 3.46
CA ARG A 109 -8.25 5.53 4.21
C ARG A 109 -8.60 4.06 4.09
N GLU A 110 -8.47 3.33 5.18
CA GLU A 110 -8.76 1.89 5.21
C GLU A 110 -10.05 1.60 5.98
N PRO A 111 -10.92 0.71 5.50
CA PRO A 111 -12.02 0.21 6.30
C PRO A 111 -11.47 -0.59 7.48
N ALA A 112 -12.19 -0.60 8.60
CA ALA A 112 -11.79 -1.34 9.81
C ALA A 112 -11.49 -2.83 9.51
N ALA A 113 -12.20 -3.44 8.55
CA ALA A 113 -12.02 -4.83 8.14
C ALA A 113 -10.62 -5.13 7.57
N ASN A 114 -9.93 -4.13 7.00
CA ASN A 114 -8.58 -4.29 6.44
C ASN A 114 -7.48 -4.26 7.51
N LEU A 115 -7.77 -3.80 8.72
CA LEU A 115 -6.77 -3.56 9.79
C LEU A 115 -6.68 -4.70 10.81
N LYS A 116 -7.03 -5.93 10.40
CA LYS A 116 -6.98 -7.10 11.29
C LYS A 116 -5.56 -7.40 11.81
N ASN A 117 -4.52 -7.03 11.07
CA ASN A 117 -3.12 -7.14 11.47
C ASN A 117 -2.64 -5.97 12.35
N ALA A 118 -3.44 -4.92 12.54
CA ALA A 118 -3.09 -3.70 13.25
C ALA A 118 -4.06 -3.38 14.40
N THR A 119 -4.74 -4.40 14.95
CA THR A 119 -5.74 -4.24 16.02
C THR A 119 -5.18 -3.59 17.28
N SER A 120 -3.92 -3.87 17.63
CA SER A 120 -3.23 -3.23 18.75
C SER A 120 -3.06 -1.72 18.55
N LEU A 121 -2.77 -1.28 17.32
CA LEU A 121 -2.63 0.14 16.98
C LEU A 121 -3.98 0.85 16.92
N VAL A 122 -5.03 0.17 16.44
CA VAL A 122 -6.41 0.67 16.51
C VAL A 122 -6.82 0.86 17.97
N LYS A 123 -6.54 -0.12 18.83
CA LYS A 123 -6.84 -0.02 20.27
C LYS A 123 -6.09 1.16 20.91
N ALA A 124 -4.77 1.25 20.71
CA ALA A 124 -3.96 2.32 21.26
C ALA A 124 -4.43 3.72 20.82
N TYR A 125 -4.93 3.85 19.59
CA TYR A 125 -5.53 5.09 19.09
C TYR A 125 -6.78 5.50 19.89
N TRP A 126 -7.71 4.57 20.12
CA TRP A 126 -8.91 4.83 20.91
C TRP A 126 -8.61 5.06 22.38
N ASP A 127 -7.72 4.27 22.97
CA ASP A 127 -7.28 4.45 24.37
C ASP A 127 -6.74 5.88 24.57
N LYS A 128 -5.97 6.40 23.62
CA LYS A 128 -5.46 7.78 23.66
C LYS A 128 -6.57 8.83 23.56
N LEU A 129 -7.63 8.58 22.79
CA LEU A 129 -8.76 9.51 22.65
C LEU A 129 -9.63 9.58 23.90
N TYR A 130 -9.85 8.46 24.57
CA TYR A 130 -10.70 8.39 25.77
C TYR A 130 -9.95 8.66 27.08
N SER A 131 -8.63 8.83 27.02
CA SER A 131 -7.79 9.26 28.13
C SER A 131 -7.62 10.78 28.21
N LEU A 132 -8.29 11.52 27.31
CA LEU A 132 -8.34 12.99 27.24
C LEU A 132 -9.71 13.49 27.72
#